data_AF-A0A431WLB0-F1
#
_entry.id   AF-A0A431WLB0-F1
#
_cell.length_a   1.000
_cell.length_b   1.000
_cell.length_c   1.000
_cell.angle_alpha   90.00
_cell.angle_beta   90.00
_cell.angle_gamma   90.00
#
_symmetry.space_group_name_H-M   'P 1'
#
loop_
_entity.id
_entity.type
_entity.pdbx_description
1 polymer ?
#
loop_
_entity_poly.entity_id
_entity_poly.type
_entity_poly.pdbx_seq_one_letter_code
_entity_poly.pdbx_strand_id
1 'polypeptide(L)'
;MKTKNTIIVLSVVLNLVLGFMVYQETTKEDKGPVNVGLSFKEAVRAENYEVAKSLMSDGRKAHISNVTLEEINKVMGENTSFHTYEVLTFDNGEMVLLNLTPDKKYEIQDVKIVPEEVRGIFQYQEI
;
A
#
# COMPACT_ATOMS: atom_id res chain seq x y z
N MET A 1 -36.68 8.65 39.83
CA MET A 1 -36.96 8.22 38.43
C MET A 1 -36.07 8.91 37.39
N LYS A 2 -35.88 10.24 37.44
CA LYS A 2 -35.08 10.98 36.44
C LYS A 2 -33.62 10.51 36.31
N THR A 3 -32.91 10.35 37.43
CA THR A 3 -31.50 9.90 37.46
C THR A 3 -31.29 8.47 36.94
N LYS A 4 -32.23 7.55 37.23
CA LYS A 4 -32.18 6.16 36.70
C LYS A 4 -32.27 6.14 35.18
N ASN A 5 -33.16 6.95 34.59
CA ASN A 5 -33.30 7.04 33.14
C ASN A 5 -32.08 7.72 32.50
N THR A 6 -31.49 8.72 33.15
CA THR A 6 -30.23 9.34 32.67
C THR A 6 -29.08 8.34 32.61
N ILE A 7 -28.93 7.47 33.62
CA ILE A 7 -27.88 6.44 33.64
C ILE A 7 -28.07 5.42 32.51
N ILE A 8 -29.32 4.98 32.26
CA ILE A 8 -29.64 4.04 31.18
C ILE A 8 -29.31 4.66 29.82
N VAL A 9 -29.71 5.92 29.58
CA VAL A 9 -29.41 6.63 28.33
C VAL A 9 -27.91 6.80 28.14
N LEU A 10 -27.16 7.18 29.20
CA LEU A 10 -25.71 7.30 29.12
C LEU A 10 -25.05 5.96 28.75
N SER A 11 -25.52 4.87 29.35
CA SER A 11 -25.00 3.52 29.07
C SER A 11 -25.24 3.11 27.62
N VAL A 12 -26.42 3.40 27.07
CA VAL A 12 -26.73 3.09 25.66
C VAL A 12 -25.85 3.92 24.72
N VAL A 13 -25.72 5.22 24.96
CA VAL A 13 -24.87 6.10 24.15
C VAL A 13 -23.41 5.67 24.21
N LEU A 14 -22.91 5.31 25.39
CA LEU A 14 -21.53 4.83 25.54
C LEU A 14 -21.27 3.57 24.73
N ASN A 15 -22.19 2.60 24.74
CA ASN A 15 -22.06 1.38 23.94
C ASN A 15 -22.12 1.66 22.43
N LEU A 16 -22.94 2.62 21.99
CA LEU A 16 -22.99 3.04 20.58
C LEU A 16 -21.68 3.70 20.14
N VAL A 17 -21.10 4.56 20.98
CA VAL A 17 -19.81 5.22 20.69
C VAL A 17 -18.68 4.19 20.65
N LEU A 18 -18.62 3.26 21.61
CA LEU A 18 -17.63 2.18 21.62
C LEU A 18 -17.80 1.26 20.41
N GLY A 19 -19.03 0.90 20.04
CA GLY A 19 -19.31 0.12 18.84
C GLY A 19 -18.86 0.83 17.56
N PHE A 20 -19.06 2.15 17.47
CA PHE A 20 -18.59 2.94 16.34
C PHE A 20 -17.07 3.04 16.27
N MET A 21 -16.39 3.23 17.40
CA MET A 21 -14.93 3.24 17.46
C MET A 21 -14.33 1.89 17.06
N VAL A 22 -14.88 0.78 17.55
CA VAL A 22 -14.45 -0.56 17.16
C VAL A 22 -14.70 -0.81 15.67
N TYR A 23 -15.86 -0.40 15.16
CA TYR A 23 -16.17 -0.49 13.73
C TYR A 23 -15.12 0.24 12.89
N GLN A 24 -14.82 1.51 13.20
CA GLN A 24 -13.80 2.27 12.47
C GLN A 24 -12.42 1.62 12.51
N GLU A 25 -12.00 1.09 13.66
CA GLU A 25 -10.69 0.44 13.78
C GLU A 25 -10.64 -0.86 12.97
N THR A 26 -11.74 -1.62 12.92
CA THR A 26 -11.83 -2.84 12.10
C THR A 26 -11.99 -2.59 10.60
N THR A 27 -12.53 -1.43 10.21
CA THR A 27 -12.72 -1.06 8.81
C THR A 27 -11.61 -0.17 8.27
N LYS A 28 -10.58 0.18 9.06
CA LYS A 28 -9.33 0.69 8.49
C LYS A 28 -8.82 -0.38 7.54
N GLU A 29 -9.03 -0.15 6.24
CA GLU A 29 -8.47 -0.96 5.17
C GLU A 29 -7.05 -1.33 5.56
N ASP A 30 -6.75 -2.62 5.59
CA ASP A 30 -5.39 -3.10 5.77
C ASP A 30 -4.62 -2.66 4.51
N LYS A 31 -4.09 -1.44 4.48
CA LYS A 31 -3.38 -0.87 3.33
C LYS A 31 -1.97 -1.45 3.21
N GLY A 32 -1.82 -2.74 3.48
CA GLY A 32 -0.58 -3.46 3.28
C GLY A 32 -0.16 -3.48 1.80
N PRO A 33 1.14 -3.67 1.51
CA PRO A 33 1.68 -3.61 0.15
C PRO A 33 1.02 -4.62 -0.80
N VAL A 34 0.61 -5.79 -0.29
CA VAL A 34 -0.12 -6.79 -1.08
C VAL A 34 -1.46 -6.26 -1.57
N ASN A 35 -2.21 -5.54 -0.72
CA ASN A 35 -3.53 -5.02 -1.07
C ASN A 35 -3.42 -3.90 -2.12
N VAL A 36 -2.44 -3.01 -2.01
CA VAL A 36 -2.17 -1.99 -3.03
C VAL A 36 -1.78 -2.62 -4.37
N GLY A 37 -0.89 -3.62 -4.35
CA GLY A 37 -0.49 -4.33 -5.57
C GLY A 37 -1.66 -5.07 -6.24
N LEU A 38 -2.55 -5.66 -5.45
CA LEU A 38 -3.75 -6.31 -5.97
C LEU A 38 -4.72 -5.31 -6.61
N SER A 39 -5.00 -4.18 -5.94
CA SER A 39 -5.86 -3.13 -6.50
C SER A 39 -5.29 -2.56 -7.81
N PHE A 40 -3.97 -2.37 -7.88
CA PHE A 40 -3.32 -1.94 -9.12
C PHE A 40 -3.50 -2.97 -10.24
N LYS A 41 -3.26 -4.25 -9.95
CA LYS A 41 -3.46 -5.36 -10.90
C LYS A 41 -4.89 -5.36 -11.45
N GLU A 42 -5.89 -5.26 -10.57
CA GLU A 42 -7.31 -5.27 -10.95
C GLU A 42 -7.68 -4.06 -11.81
N ALA A 43 -7.20 -2.87 -11.44
CA ALA A 43 -7.45 -1.65 -12.19
C ALA A 43 -6.86 -1.72 -13.62
N VAL A 44 -5.63 -2.22 -13.76
CA VAL A 44 -5.00 -2.39 -15.08
C VAL A 44 -5.73 -3.43 -15.92
N ARG A 45 -6.13 -4.56 -15.31
CA ARG A 45 -6.89 -5.62 -16.00
C ARG A 45 -8.26 -5.14 -16.51
N ALA A 46 -8.93 -4.29 -15.75
CA ALA A 46 -10.19 -3.67 -16.13
C ALA A 46 -10.02 -2.46 -17.07
N GLU A 47 -8.78 -2.19 -17.54
CA GLU A 47 -8.41 -1.03 -18.35
C GLU A 47 -8.78 0.32 -17.71
N ASN A 48 -8.94 0.33 -16.38
CA ASN A 48 -9.26 1.51 -15.59
C ASN A 48 -7.97 2.21 -15.13
N TYR A 49 -7.27 2.80 -16.10
CA TYR A 49 -5.95 3.40 -15.88
C TYR A 49 -5.96 4.63 -14.97
N GLU A 50 -7.08 5.34 -14.86
CA GLU A 50 -7.23 6.45 -13.91
C GLU A 50 -7.18 5.94 -12.46
N VAL A 51 -7.85 4.83 -12.17
CA VAL A 51 -7.76 4.18 -10.86
C VAL A 51 -6.35 3.63 -10.62
N ALA A 52 -5.73 2.98 -11.61
CA ALA A 52 -4.36 2.48 -11.47
C ALA A 52 -3.36 3.61 -11.13
N LYS A 53 -3.46 4.77 -11.80
CA LYS A 53 -2.64 5.95 -11.51
C LYS A 53 -2.96 6.58 -10.17
N SER A 54 -4.22 6.54 -9.72
CA SER A 54 -4.61 7.10 -8.42
C SER A 54 -3.90 6.43 -7.23
N LEU A 55 -3.46 5.17 -7.41
CA LEU A 55 -2.71 4.39 -6.42
C LEU A 55 -1.23 4.79 -6.35
N MET A 56 -0.73 5.57 -7.30
CA MET A 56 0.65 6.08 -7.28
C MET A 56 0.76 7.35 -6.45
N SER A 57 1.95 7.60 -5.91
CA SER A 57 2.29 8.89 -5.29
C SER A 57 2.18 10.03 -6.30
N ASP A 58 1.69 11.21 -5.88
CA ASP A 58 1.36 12.32 -6.78
C ASP A 58 2.51 12.73 -7.72
N GLY A 59 3.74 12.84 -7.21
CA GLY A 59 4.93 13.16 -8.04
C GLY A 59 5.31 12.10 -9.08
N ARG A 60 4.73 10.90 -9.00
CA ARG A 60 5.02 9.77 -9.89
C ARG A 60 3.88 9.41 -10.83
N LYS A 61 2.67 9.97 -10.65
CA LYS A 61 1.51 9.72 -11.52
C LYS A 61 1.79 10.01 -12.99
N ALA A 62 2.56 11.06 -13.26
CA ALA A 62 2.93 11.47 -14.61
C ALA A 62 4.02 10.58 -15.25
N HIS A 63 4.72 9.76 -14.46
CA HIS A 63 5.83 8.93 -14.96
C HIS A 63 5.36 7.61 -15.58
N ILE A 64 4.11 7.21 -15.37
CA ILE A 64 3.53 6.02 -16.01
C ILE A 64 2.59 6.44 -17.14
N SER A 65 2.86 5.95 -18.35
CA SER A 65 2.00 6.19 -19.50
C SER A 65 0.88 5.16 -19.59
N ASN A 66 -0.21 5.48 -20.30
CA ASN A 66 -1.26 4.49 -20.60
C ASN A 66 -0.72 3.34 -21.46
N VAL A 67 0.25 3.61 -22.33
CA VAL A 67 0.92 2.58 -23.16
C VAL A 67 1.62 1.57 -22.27
N THR A 68 2.32 2.02 -21.22
CA THR A 68 2.96 1.15 -20.24
C THR A 68 1.94 0.30 -19.49
N LEU A 69 0.79 0.87 -19.10
CA LEU A 69 -0.27 0.11 -18.42
C LEU A 69 -0.90 -0.94 -19.35
N GLU A 70 -1.07 -0.62 -20.64
CA GLU A 70 -1.54 -1.56 -21.65
C GLU A 70 -0.55 -2.72 -21.86
N GLU A 71 0.75 -2.43 -21.91
CA GLU A 71 1.81 -3.43 -21.99
C GLU A 71 1.79 -4.35 -20.75
N ILE A 72 1.60 -3.79 -19.56
CA ILE A 72 1.44 -4.56 -18.32
C ILE A 72 0.23 -5.49 -18.43
N ASN A 73 -0.91 -5.02 -18.94
CA ASN A 73 -2.11 -5.85 -19.10
C ASN A 73 -1.85 -7.05 -20.04
N LYS A 74 -1.09 -6.85 -21.12
CA LYS A 74 -0.74 -7.91 -22.09
C LYS A 74 0.15 -9.00 -21.51
N VAL A 75 1.04 -8.67 -20.58
CA VAL A 75 1.93 -9.66 -19.93
C VAL A 75 1.34 -10.29 -18.67
N MET A 76 0.17 -9.82 -18.23
CA MET A 76 -0.42 -10.23 -16.96
C MET A 76 -1.00 -11.64 -17.04
N GLY A 77 -0.42 -12.57 -16.28
CA GLY A 77 -0.95 -13.93 -16.12
C GLY A 77 -2.09 -14.04 -15.10
N GLU A 78 -2.63 -15.26 -14.97
CA GLU A 78 -3.64 -15.56 -13.94
C GLU A 78 -3.04 -15.41 -12.53
N ASN A 79 -1.85 -16.00 -12.32
CA ASN A 79 -1.14 -16.01 -11.04
C ASN A 79 -0.21 -14.79 -10.89
N THR A 80 -0.16 -14.24 -9.67
CA THR A 80 0.74 -13.13 -9.33
C THR A 80 1.34 -13.38 -7.95
N SER A 81 2.66 -13.26 -7.87
CA SER A 81 3.38 -13.25 -6.60
C SER A 81 3.64 -11.82 -6.19
N PHE A 82 3.48 -11.53 -4.90
CA PHE A 82 3.70 -10.19 -4.34
C PHE A 82 4.91 -10.24 -3.42
N HIS A 83 5.86 -9.34 -3.65
CA HIS A 83 7.09 -9.22 -2.87
C HIS A 83 7.17 -7.80 -2.31
N THR A 84 7.64 -7.67 -1.07
CA THR A 84 7.86 -6.38 -0.42
C THR A 84 9.36 -6.12 -0.38
N TYR A 85 9.79 -4.93 -0.79
CA TYR A 85 11.18 -4.55 -0.78
C TYR A 85 11.39 -3.24 -0.02
N GLU A 86 12.54 -3.13 0.64
CA GLU A 86 13.03 -1.90 1.24
C GLU A 86 14.39 -1.55 0.63
N VAL A 87 14.61 -0.27 0.33
CA VAL A 87 15.88 0.23 -0.24
C VAL A 87 16.55 1.09 0.80
N LEU A 88 17.75 0.67 1.22
CA LEU A 88 18.65 1.46 2.03
C LEU A 88 19.54 2.28 1.10
N THR A 89 19.54 3.60 1.25
CA THR A 89 20.47 4.50 0.53
C THR A 89 21.47 5.04 1.52
N PHE A 90 22.76 4.87 1.22
CA PHE A 90 23.86 5.35 2.05
C PHE A 90 24.42 6.66 1.51
N ASP A 91 25.05 7.45 2.37
CA ASP A 91 25.63 8.77 2.02
C ASP A 91 26.71 8.68 0.93
N ASN A 92 27.34 7.52 0.77
CA ASN A 92 28.33 7.26 -0.27
C ASN A 92 27.71 6.92 -1.64
N GLY A 93 26.37 6.97 -1.77
CA GLY A 93 25.65 6.66 -2.99
C GLY A 93 25.46 5.17 -3.26
N GLU A 94 25.93 4.29 -2.37
CA GLU A 94 25.62 2.87 -2.42
C GLU A 94 24.17 2.62 -1.98
N MET A 95 23.56 1.60 -2.56
CA MET A 95 22.19 1.21 -2.25
C MET A 95 22.12 -0.29 -1.99
N VAL A 96 21.31 -0.69 -1.00
CA VAL A 96 21.04 -2.10 -0.66
C VAL A 96 19.54 -2.35 -0.71
N LEU A 97 19.15 -3.40 -1.41
CA LEU A 97 17.79 -3.88 -1.52
C LEU A 97 17.57 -5.04 -0.54
N LEU A 98 16.60 -4.88 0.35
CA LEU A 98 16.12 -5.92 1.26
C LEU A 98 14.84 -6.53 0.68
N ASN A 99 14.79 -7.85 0.54
CA ASN A 99 13.56 -8.59 0.24
C ASN A 99 12.91 -9.02 1.55
N LEU A 100 11.67 -8.61 1.79
CA LEU A 100 10.97 -8.78 3.06
C LEU A 100 9.82 -9.79 2.93
N THR A 101 9.45 -10.44 4.04
CA THR A 101 8.20 -11.18 4.11
C THR A 101 7.00 -10.25 3.87
N PRO A 102 5.94 -10.72 3.19
CA PRO A 102 4.75 -9.91 2.93
C PRO A 102 3.81 -9.80 4.14
N ASP A 103 4.17 -10.40 5.28
CA ASP A 103 3.40 -10.36 6.51
C ASP A 103 3.73 -9.13 7.37
N LYS A 104 2.99 -8.93 8.46
CA LYS A 104 3.14 -7.75 9.33
C LYS A 104 4.48 -7.71 10.08
N LYS A 105 5.28 -8.78 10.02
CA LYS A 105 6.58 -8.85 10.71
C LYS A 105 7.73 -8.34 9.85
N TYR A 106 7.59 -8.33 8.52
CA TYR A 106 8.58 -7.83 7.57
C TYR A 106 9.99 -8.38 7.85
N GLU A 107 10.10 -9.70 8.01
CA GLU A 107 11.39 -10.37 8.23
C GLU A 107 12.22 -10.36 6.93
N ILE A 108 13.55 -10.20 7.06
CA ILE A 108 14.45 -10.16 5.90
C ILE A 108 14.63 -11.57 5.33
N GLN A 109 14.28 -11.74 4.07
CA GLN A 109 14.46 -12.99 3.31
C GLN A 109 15.76 -13.00 2.51
N ASP A 110 16.15 -11.86 1.93
CA ASP A 110 17.36 -11.74 1.11
C ASP A 110 17.89 -10.30 1.11
N VAL A 111 19.19 -10.14 0.82
CA VAL A 111 19.90 -8.85 0.80
C VAL A 111 20.77 -8.78 -0.45
N LYS A 112 20.61 -7.72 -1.24
CA LYS A 112 21.42 -7.49 -2.44
C LYS A 112 21.92 -6.06 -2.53
N ILE A 113 23.16 -5.89 -2.96
CA ILE A 113 23.68 -4.58 -3.38
C ILE A 113 23.00 -4.22 -4.71
N VAL A 114 22.48 -2.99 -4.80
CA VAL A 114 21.82 -2.49 -6.00
C VAL A 114 22.89 -2.13 -7.05
N PRO A 115 22.87 -2.77 -8.23
CA PRO A 115 23.79 -2.46 -9.32
C PRO A 115 23.68 -0.98 -9.73
N GLU A 116 24.81 -0.37 -10.09
CA GLU A 116 24.89 1.07 -10.40
C GLU A 116 23.90 1.47 -11.51
N GLU A 117 23.71 0.60 -12.50
CA GLU A 117 22.88 0.83 -13.68
C GLU A 117 21.40 1.01 -13.35
N VAL A 118 20.93 0.49 -12.23
CA VAL A 118 19.51 0.52 -11.83
C VAL A 118 19.22 1.44 -10.65
N ARG A 119 20.24 2.08 -10.05
CA ARG A 119 20.07 3.01 -8.92
C ARG A 119 19.14 4.18 -9.25
N GLY A 120 19.10 4.60 -10.51
CA GLY A 120 18.22 5.69 -10.97
C GLY A 120 16.72 5.44 -10.77
N ILE A 121 16.30 4.18 -10.60
CA ILE A 121 14.89 3.83 -10.33
C ILE A 121 14.47 4.31 -8.92
N PHE A 122 15.43 4.33 -7.99
CA PHE A 122 15.18 4.60 -6.57
C PHE A 122 15.52 6.03 -6.14
N GLN A 123 16.09 6.84 -7.04
CA GLN A 123 16.35 8.26 -6.76
C GLN A 123 15.02 9.01 -6.68
N TYR A 124 14.54 9.18 -5.46
CA TYR A 124 13.39 10.04 -5.16
C TYR A 124 13.86 11.50 -5.29
N GLN A 125 13.28 12.25 -6.22
CA GLN A 125 13.35 13.71 -6.18
C GLN A 125 12.31 14.17 -5.15
N GLU A 126 12.75 14.70 -4.02
CA GLU A 126 11.91 15.60 -3.23
C GLU A 126 11.49 16.74 -4.16
N ILE A 127 10.17 16.94 -4.29
CA ILE A 127 9.58 18.15 -4.87
C ILE A 127 9.19 19.05 -3.70
#